data_AF-C5FWN3-F1
#
_entry.id   AF-C5FWN3-F1
#
_cell.length_a   1.000
_cell.length_b   1.000
_cell.length_c   1.000
_cell.angle_alpha   90.00
_cell.angle_beta   90.00
_cell.angle_gamma   90.00
#
_symmetry.space_group_name_H-M   'P 1'
#
loop_
_entity.id
_entity.type
_entity.pdbx_description
1 polymer ?
#
loop_
_entity_poly.entity_id
_entity_poly.type
_entity_poly.pdbx_seq_one_letter_code
_entity_poly.pdbx_strand_id
1 'polypeptide(L)'
;MVCVPRLMVAEDWDSPYSFFNPEYHIKNKDGSTRVIDGGLGRFLGVWNACVNVIYSYVAVDIFAATAAESRSLADSECMKMAARKITLRIIILYVLAMLTCSFLVPYNHPFLNGQAVSLATESPFVIAVVEAGLPIAGEFFNGMYLFSSFTCAVNSVYVASRVMHTLALRDQTGPEFITKRLQQCHAGVPTRAVLVTVAILALGYLGPGTGPGDRLRELSSNCTVSFLIVYGIICATYLRFYLTLQEENKLGNTAESQNGVYDRQNPRYPYKSHGQWLKASFGMVACFILLVFNGIPPFLKDPFDVRAFIVSYISLPVFVLLLVGYKIRRHGLRLSYWGAECSNDLRNCVQTTSGTHRKGRLIFPDHGPTRRNWRTFFAWVWAWVK
;
A
#
# COMPACT_ATOMS: atom_id res chain seq x y z
N MET A 1 33.90 -22.99 -29.36
CA MET A 1 32.78 -23.94 -29.29
C MET A 1 31.74 -23.35 -28.36
N VAL A 2 30.93 -22.43 -28.88
CA VAL A 2 29.90 -21.72 -28.13
C VAL A 2 28.62 -22.51 -28.33
N CYS A 3 28.31 -23.41 -27.39
CA CYS A 3 26.98 -24.00 -27.32
C CYS A 3 26.04 -22.90 -26.85
N VAL A 4 25.32 -22.29 -27.79
CA VAL A 4 24.05 -21.61 -27.52
C VAL A 4 23.09 -22.72 -27.08
N PRO A 5 22.71 -22.83 -25.78
CA PRO A 5 21.82 -23.88 -25.38
C PRO A 5 20.39 -23.47 -25.73
N ARG A 6 19.70 -24.36 -26.44
CA ARG A 6 18.25 -24.46 -26.64
C ARG A 6 17.52 -23.13 -26.88
N LEU A 7 17.21 -22.89 -28.15
CA LEU A 7 15.95 -22.24 -28.52
C LEU A 7 14.84 -22.77 -27.62
N MET A 8 14.16 -21.84 -26.93
CA MET A 8 12.96 -22.05 -26.12
C MET A 8 11.92 -22.82 -26.96
N VAL A 9 11.95 -24.15 -26.87
CA VAL A 9 10.92 -25.01 -27.45
C VAL A 9 9.70 -24.90 -26.55
N ALA A 10 8.54 -24.80 -27.18
CA ALA A 10 7.21 -24.59 -26.63
C ALA A 10 6.71 -25.63 -25.60
N GLU A 11 7.58 -26.47 -25.01
CA GLU A 11 7.22 -27.45 -23.96
C GLU A 11 6.88 -26.79 -22.61
N ASP A 12 7.45 -25.62 -22.30
CA ASP A 12 7.21 -24.95 -21.02
C ASP A 12 5.85 -24.22 -20.92
N TRP A 13 5.09 -24.19 -22.03
CA TRP A 13 3.84 -23.44 -22.17
C TRP A 13 2.59 -24.32 -22.23
N ASP A 14 2.67 -25.59 -21.81
CA ASP A 14 1.54 -26.51 -21.87
C ASP A 14 0.44 -26.17 -20.83
N SER A 15 0.76 -25.39 -19.79
CA SER A 15 -0.21 -24.91 -18.78
C SER A 15 0.22 -23.60 -18.11
N PRO A 16 0.34 -22.48 -18.84
CA PRO A 16 0.89 -21.21 -18.34
C PRO A 16 -0.07 -20.46 -17.39
N TYR A 17 -1.30 -20.95 -17.26
CA TYR A 17 -2.39 -20.23 -16.62
C TYR A 17 -2.62 -20.73 -15.20
N SER A 18 -1.99 -20.10 -14.21
CA SER A 18 -2.38 -20.29 -12.80
C SER A 18 -3.88 -19.99 -12.56
N PHE A 19 -4.49 -19.12 -13.38
CA PHE A 19 -5.94 -18.87 -13.36
C PHE A 19 -6.81 -20.10 -13.72
N PHE A 20 -6.29 -21.01 -14.54
CA PHE A 20 -7.02 -22.20 -15.00
C PHE A 20 -6.45 -23.52 -14.46
N ASN A 21 -5.35 -23.48 -13.72
CA ASN A 21 -4.79 -24.67 -13.08
C ASN A 21 -5.80 -25.22 -12.06
N PRO A 22 -6.38 -26.43 -12.27
CA PRO A 22 -7.32 -27.02 -11.32
C PRO A 22 -6.67 -27.38 -9.99
N GLU A 23 -5.34 -27.42 -9.92
CA GLU A 23 -4.59 -27.93 -8.79
C GLU A 23 -4.02 -26.82 -7.92
N TYR A 24 -4.32 -26.86 -6.62
CA TYR A 24 -3.66 -26.04 -5.61
C TYR A 24 -2.81 -26.92 -4.70
N HIS A 25 -1.48 -26.79 -4.83
CA HIS A 25 -0.53 -27.58 -4.04
C HIS A 25 -0.26 -26.92 -2.68
N ILE A 26 -0.50 -27.67 -1.61
CA ILE A 26 -0.21 -27.28 -0.24
C ILE A 26 0.94 -28.13 0.27
N LYS A 27 2.06 -27.49 0.61
CA LYS A 27 3.17 -28.16 1.30
C LYS A 27 2.88 -28.18 2.81
N ASN A 28 2.66 -29.37 3.36
CA ASN A 28 2.56 -29.58 4.80
C ASN A 28 3.94 -29.53 5.47
N LYS A 29 3.95 -29.38 6.80
CA LYS A 29 5.19 -29.35 7.60
C LYS A 29 6.00 -30.66 7.50
N ASP A 30 5.32 -31.75 7.21
CA ASP A 30 5.91 -33.09 7.04
C ASP A 30 6.49 -33.32 5.64
N GLY A 31 6.46 -32.31 4.77
CA GLY A 31 6.94 -32.41 3.38
C GLY A 31 5.95 -33.04 2.40
N SER A 32 4.83 -33.59 2.87
CA SER A 32 3.76 -34.11 2.02
C SER A 32 3.05 -32.96 1.29
N THR A 33 2.89 -33.08 -0.02
CA THR A 33 2.10 -32.16 -0.84
C THR A 33 0.66 -32.66 -0.94
N ARG A 34 -0.29 -31.93 -0.33
CA ARG A 34 -1.72 -32.15 -0.53
C ARG A 34 -2.19 -31.29 -1.70
N VAL A 35 -2.90 -31.90 -2.64
CA VAL A 35 -3.45 -31.18 -3.80
C VAL A 35 -4.95 -31.02 -3.60
N ILE A 36 -5.46 -29.80 -3.80
CA ILE A 36 -6.89 -29.53 -3.86
C ILE A 36 -7.25 -29.31 -5.32
N ASP A 37 -8.04 -30.23 -5.86
CA ASP A 37 -8.44 -30.22 -7.27
C ASP A 37 -9.76 -29.49 -7.51
N GLY A 38 -9.95 -29.00 -8.74
CA GLY A 38 -11.22 -28.49 -9.26
C GLY A 38 -11.40 -26.97 -9.15
N GLY A 39 -12.66 -26.52 -9.15
CA GLY A 39 -12.98 -25.08 -9.11
C GLY A 39 -12.52 -24.37 -7.85
N LEU A 40 -12.44 -25.09 -6.73
CA LEU A 40 -11.98 -24.56 -5.45
C LEU A 40 -10.46 -24.38 -5.43
N GLY A 41 -9.69 -25.30 -6.01
CA GLY A 41 -8.24 -25.16 -6.21
C GLY A 41 -7.88 -23.92 -7.03
N ARG A 42 -8.58 -23.71 -8.17
CA ARG A 42 -8.45 -22.50 -9.01
C ARG A 42 -8.67 -21.21 -8.23
N PHE A 43 -9.79 -21.15 -7.49
CA PHE A 43 -10.13 -19.97 -6.70
C PHE A 43 -9.07 -19.69 -5.62
N LEU A 44 -8.62 -20.71 -4.90
CA LEU A 44 -7.59 -20.58 -3.87
C LEU A 44 -6.24 -20.14 -4.44
N GLY A 45 -5.85 -20.65 -5.61
CA GLY A 45 -4.62 -20.24 -6.30
C GLY A 45 -4.64 -18.75 -6.65
N VAL A 46 -5.71 -18.30 -7.31
CA VAL A 46 -5.90 -16.88 -7.68
C VAL A 46 -5.97 -16.00 -6.42
N TRP A 47 -6.71 -16.43 -5.40
CA TRP A 47 -6.87 -15.69 -4.16
C TRP A 47 -5.53 -15.51 -3.43
N ASN A 48 -4.76 -16.59 -3.29
CA ASN A 48 -3.45 -16.56 -2.65
C ASN A 48 -2.46 -15.67 -3.43
N ALA A 49 -2.51 -15.72 -4.77
CA ALA A 49 -1.72 -14.81 -5.59
C ALA A 49 -2.11 -13.33 -5.35
N CYS A 50 -3.41 -13.02 -5.31
CA CYS A 50 -3.90 -11.68 -4.98
C CYS A 50 -3.40 -11.21 -3.60
N VAL A 51 -3.51 -12.06 -2.57
CA VAL A 51 -3.07 -11.74 -1.21
C VAL A 51 -1.57 -11.40 -1.15
N ASN A 52 -0.72 -12.20 -1.81
CA ASN A 52 0.72 -11.96 -1.84
C ASN A 52 1.08 -10.68 -2.61
N VAL A 53 0.36 -10.39 -3.69
CA VAL A 53 0.59 -9.20 -4.53
C VAL A 53 0.21 -7.90 -3.81
N ILE A 54 -0.78 -7.92 -2.90
CA ILE A 54 -1.22 -6.72 -2.17
C ILE A 54 -0.07 -6.08 -1.40
N TYR A 55 0.82 -6.86 -0.78
CA TYR A 55 1.98 -6.33 -0.06
C TYR A 55 2.83 -5.39 -0.93
N SER A 56 3.00 -5.72 -2.21
CA SER A 56 3.77 -4.89 -3.15
C SER A 56 3.08 -3.56 -3.48
N TYR A 57 1.76 -3.46 -3.32
CA TYR A 57 0.97 -2.25 -3.57
C TYR A 57 0.70 -1.41 -2.32
N VAL A 58 1.25 -1.80 -1.17
CA VAL A 58 1.15 -1.05 0.08
C VAL A 58 1.98 0.25 0.01
N ALA A 59 1.69 1.20 0.90
CA ALA A 59 2.36 2.49 1.06
C ALA A 59 2.11 3.52 -0.07
N VAL A 60 1.11 3.29 -0.91
CA VAL A 60 0.68 4.30 -1.91
C VAL A 60 0.18 5.56 -1.22
N ASP A 61 -0.32 5.49 0.01
CA ASP A 61 -0.83 6.60 0.82
C ASP A 61 0.24 7.58 1.30
N ILE A 62 1.52 7.32 1.06
CA ILE A 62 2.60 8.18 1.54
C ILE A 62 2.57 9.62 0.99
N PHE A 63 2.01 9.83 -0.22
CA PHE A 63 1.86 11.18 -0.76
C PHE A 63 0.99 12.06 0.16
N ALA A 64 0.08 11.47 0.95
CA ALA A 64 -0.74 12.19 1.91
C ALA A 64 0.08 12.62 3.15
N ALA A 65 1.02 11.80 3.60
CA ALA A 65 1.91 12.15 4.70
C ALA A 65 2.91 13.26 4.30
N THR A 66 3.45 13.20 3.09
CA THR A 66 4.38 14.20 2.56
C THR A 66 3.68 15.47 2.07
N ALA A 67 2.36 15.42 1.87
CA ALA A 67 1.56 16.57 1.46
C ALA A 67 1.77 17.78 2.37
N ALA A 68 1.76 17.56 3.69
CA ALA A 68 1.87 18.62 4.69
C ALA A 68 3.20 19.40 4.61
N GLU A 69 4.25 18.78 4.06
CA GLU A 69 5.58 19.38 3.91
C GLU A 69 5.82 19.90 2.48
N SER A 70 4.85 19.76 1.58
CA SER A 70 4.99 20.20 0.19
C SER A 70 4.82 21.71 0.05
N ARG A 71 5.78 22.35 -0.64
CA ARG A 71 5.73 23.79 -0.97
C ARG A 71 4.46 24.19 -1.74
N SER A 72 3.85 23.26 -2.49
CA SER A 72 2.66 23.50 -3.30
C SER A 72 1.37 22.97 -2.67
N LEU A 73 1.32 22.75 -1.35
CA LEU A 73 0.14 22.25 -0.65
C LEU A 73 -1.15 23.06 -0.93
N ALA A 74 -1.03 24.37 -1.14
CA ALA A 74 -2.16 25.25 -1.46
C ALA A 74 -2.82 24.95 -2.81
N ASP A 75 -2.14 24.24 -3.71
CA ASP A 75 -2.65 23.87 -5.02
C ASP A 75 -3.19 22.42 -5.02
N SER A 76 -4.51 22.29 -4.86
CA SER A 76 -5.19 20.99 -4.86
C SER A 76 -4.97 20.18 -6.14
N GLU A 77 -4.69 20.83 -7.27
CA GLU A 77 -4.46 20.13 -8.54
C GLU A 77 -3.12 19.42 -8.57
N CYS A 78 -2.09 19.95 -7.89
CA CYS A 78 -0.79 19.27 -7.77
C CYS A 78 -0.93 17.93 -7.04
N MET A 79 -1.70 17.90 -5.95
CA MET A 79 -1.92 16.69 -5.15
C MET A 79 -2.67 15.61 -5.95
N LYS A 80 -3.70 15.99 -6.69
CA LYS A 80 -4.47 15.07 -7.56
C LYS A 80 -3.59 14.41 -8.61
N MET A 81 -2.78 15.23 -9.28
CA MET A 81 -1.94 14.77 -10.37
C MET A 81 -0.86 13.83 -9.83
N ALA A 82 -0.25 14.16 -8.68
CA ALA A 82 0.70 13.29 -8.01
C ALA A 82 0.10 11.91 -7.67
N ALA A 83 -1.06 11.87 -7.00
CA ALA A 83 -1.71 10.61 -6.62
C ALA A 83 -2.04 9.72 -7.83
N ARG A 84 -2.57 10.31 -8.91
CA ARG A 84 -2.89 9.59 -10.15
C ARG A 84 -1.64 9.03 -10.84
N LYS A 85 -0.58 9.83 -10.94
CA LYS A 85 0.67 9.41 -11.57
C LYS A 85 1.34 8.28 -10.82
N ILE A 86 1.46 8.40 -9.51
CA ILE A 86 2.11 7.37 -8.67
C ILE A 86 1.36 6.05 -8.85
N THR A 87 0.03 6.09 -8.72
CA THR A 87 -0.80 4.87 -8.87
C THR A 87 -0.67 4.26 -10.27
N LEU A 88 -0.80 5.06 -11.34
CA LEU A 88 -0.72 4.57 -12.71
C LEU A 88 0.67 4.02 -13.03
N ARG A 89 1.73 4.68 -12.57
CA ARG A 89 3.12 4.26 -12.78
C ARG A 89 3.42 2.93 -12.09
N ILE A 90 3.00 2.76 -10.84
CA ILE A 90 3.21 1.49 -10.11
C ILE A 90 2.47 0.35 -10.81
N ILE A 91 1.20 0.55 -11.17
CA ILE A 91 0.41 -0.49 -11.87
C ILE A 91 1.07 -0.88 -13.20
N ILE A 92 1.39 0.09 -14.05
CA ILE A 92 1.96 -0.19 -15.38
C ILE A 92 3.33 -0.86 -15.26
N LEU A 93 4.22 -0.34 -14.41
CA LEU A 93 5.55 -0.91 -14.26
C LEU A 93 5.52 -2.33 -13.69
N TYR A 94 4.64 -2.62 -12.72
CA TYR A 94 4.54 -3.96 -12.15
C TYR A 94 3.96 -4.96 -13.15
N VAL A 95 2.90 -4.57 -13.87
CA VAL A 95 2.30 -5.45 -14.89
C VAL A 95 3.29 -5.71 -16.02
N LEU A 96 3.97 -4.68 -16.53
CA LEU A 96 4.96 -4.85 -17.60
C LEU A 96 6.17 -5.69 -17.14
N ALA A 97 6.69 -5.45 -15.95
CA ALA A 97 7.85 -6.19 -15.45
C ALA A 97 7.52 -7.66 -15.13
N MET A 98 6.32 -7.94 -14.62
CA MET A 98 5.87 -9.32 -14.41
C MET A 98 5.55 -10.02 -15.73
N LEU A 99 4.98 -9.30 -16.71
CA LEU A 99 4.70 -9.83 -18.04
C LEU A 99 5.99 -10.28 -18.74
N THR A 100 7.05 -9.45 -18.70
CA THR A 100 8.34 -9.82 -19.30
C THR A 100 8.99 -11.00 -18.59
N CYS A 101 8.91 -11.07 -17.26
CA CYS A 101 9.41 -12.24 -16.51
C CYS A 101 8.65 -13.52 -16.84
N SER A 102 7.33 -13.42 -16.97
CA SER A 102 6.47 -14.57 -17.24
C SER A 102 6.78 -15.22 -18.59
N PHE A 103 7.34 -14.46 -19.54
CA PHE A 103 7.76 -14.99 -20.85
C PHE A 103 9.18 -15.59 -20.84
N LEU A 104 9.98 -15.32 -19.81
CA LEU A 104 11.40 -15.64 -19.80
C LEU A 104 11.75 -16.79 -18.83
N VAL A 105 10.98 -16.98 -17.76
CA VAL A 105 11.26 -17.99 -16.73
C VAL A 105 10.18 -19.06 -16.72
N PRO A 106 10.53 -20.35 -16.87
CA PRO A 106 9.57 -21.44 -16.80
C PRO A 106 9.05 -21.63 -15.37
N TYR A 107 7.76 -21.94 -15.23
CA TYR A 107 7.11 -22.11 -13.92
C TYR A 107 7.68 -23.32 -13.13
N ASN A 108 8.26 -24.29 -13.83
CA ASN A 108 8.86 -25.50 -13.24
C ASN A 108 10.26 -25.29 -12.65
N HIS A 109 10.80 -24.07 -12.70
CA HIS A 109 12.17 -23.83 -12.28
C HIS A 109 12.42 -24.21 -10.80
N PRO A 110 13.46 -25.00 -10.47
CA PRO A 110 13.69 -25.49 -9.10
C PRO A 110 13.87 -24.38 -8.06
N PHE A 111 14.49 -23.26 -8.45
CA PHE A 111 14.62 -22.09 -7.57
C PHE A 111 13.28 -21.39 -7.27
N LEU A 112 12.26 -21.48 -8.13
CA LEU A 112 10.91 -20.99 -7.83
C LEU A 112 10.16 -21.93 -6.88
N ASN A 113 10.42 -23.24 -6.99
CA ASN A 113 9.69 -24.28 -6.26
C ASN A 113 10.28 -24.65 -4.89
N GLY A 114 11.15 -23.78 -4.35
CA GLY A 114 11.64 -23.84 -2.97
C GLY A 114 13.03 -24.45 -2.78
N GLN A 115 13.82 -24.62 -3.85
CA GLN A 115 15.25 -24.97 -3.73
C GLN A 115 16.16 -23.73 -3.68
N ALA A 116 15.60 -22.52 -3.66
CA ALA A 116 16.38 -21.30 -3.53
C ALA A 116 17.01 -21.17 -2.14
N VAL A 117 18.32 -20.86 -2.11
CA VAL A 117 19.09 -20.63 -0.88
C VAL A 117 18.69 -19.30 -0.21
N SER A 118 18.21 -18.33 -1.00
CA SER A 118 17.77 -17.03 -0.51
C SER A 118 16.56 -16.52 -1.31
N LEU A 119 15.74 -15.66 -0.70
CA LEU A 119 14.63 -14.96 -1.38
C LEU A 119 15.08 -14.19 -2.63
N ALA A 120 16.29 -13.63 -2.62
CA ALA A 120 16.82 -12.90 -3.77
C ALA A 120 17.08 -13.85 -4.95
N THR A 121 17.53 -15.07 -4.65
CA THR A 121 17.74 -16.14 -5.64
C THR A 121 16.43 -16.76 -6.13
N GLU A 122 15.36 -16.65 -5.35
CA GLU A 122 13.99 -17.04 -5.77
C GLU A 122 13.38 -16.03 -6.76
N SER A 123 13.97 -14.82 -6.90
CA SER A 123 13.44 -13.79 -7.79
C SER A 123 13.51 -14.22 -9.26
N PRO A 124 12.39 -14.17 -10.01
CA PRO A 124 12.39 -14.55 -11.42
C PRO A 124 13.29 -13.64 -12.28
N PHE A 125 13.48 -12.37 -11.90
CA PHE A 125 14.40 -11.48 -12.60
C PHE A 125 15.87 -11.92 -12.48
N VAL A 126 16.25 -12.46 -11.33
CA VAL A 126 17.63 -12.97 -11.11
C VAL A 126 17.80 -14.28 -11.86
N ILE A 127 16.82 -15.19 -11.76
CA ILE A 127 16.82 -16.48 -12.47
C ILE A 127 16.96 -16.24 -13.98
N ALA A 128 16.14 -15.36 -14.56
CA ALA A 128 16.18 -15.02 -15.98
C ALA A 128 17.57 -14.59 -16.48
N VAL A 129 18.27 -13.78 -15.71
CA VAL A 129 19.55 -13.17 -16.09
C VAL A 129 20.70 -14.16 -15.93
N VAL A 130 20.63 -15.00 -14.91
CA VAL A 130 21.58 -16.10 -14.71
C VAL A 130 21.43 -17.14 -15.83
N GLU A 131 20.19 -17.52 -16.19
CA GLU A 131 19.93 -18.42 -17.32
C GLU A 131 20.32 -17.83 -18.68
N ALA A 132 20.21 -16.51 -18.84
CA ALA A 132 20.74 -15.81 -20.02
C ALA A 132 22.28 -15.77 -20.10
N GLY A 133 22.99 -16.32 -19.11
CA GLY A 133 24.46 -16.39 -19.08
C GLY A 133 25.15 -15.08 -18.67
N LEU A 134 24.46 -14.18 -17.97
CA LEU A 134 24.98 -12.86 -17.56
C LEU A 134 25.09 -12.75 -16.02
N PRO A 135 26.04 -13.45 -15.36
CA PRO A 135 26.11 -13.52 -13.89
C PRO A 135 26.35 -12.16 -13.23
N ILE A 136 27.12 -11.26 -13.86
CA ILE A 136 27.39 -9.90 -13.37
C ILE A 136 26.09 -9.10 -13.23
N ALA A 137 25.16 -9.28 -14.17
CA ALA A 137 23.87 -8.60 -14.11
C ALA A 137 23.00 -9.12 -12.95
N GLY A 138 23.14 -10.41 -12.57
CA GLY A 138 22.49 -10.97 -11.37
C GLY A 138 22.93 -10.28 -10.07
N GLU A 139 24.24 -10.03 -9.91
CA GLU A 139 24.77 -9.29 -8.77
C GLU A 139 24.28 -7.84 -8.73
N PHE A 140 24.18 -7.19 -9.90
CA PHE A 140 23.60 -5.86 -10.02
C PHE A 140 22.15 -5.80 -9.55
N PHE A 141 21.30 -6.77 -9.93
CA PHE A 141 19.93 -6.86 -9.45
C PHE A 141 19.85 -7.04 -7.93
N ASN A 142 20.72 -7.88 -7.36
CA ASN A 142 20.79 -8.05 -5.90
C ASN A 142 21.17 -6.75 -5.18
N GLY A 143 22.16 -6.02 -5.70
CA GLY A 143 22.52 -4.68 -5.18
C GLY A 143 21.38 -3.68 -5.27
N MET A 144 20.63 -3.70 -6.38
CA MET A 144 19.45 -2.85 -6.56
C MET A 144 18.32 -3.20 -5.58
N TYR A 145 18.08 -4.48 -5.29
CA TYR A 145 17.11 -4.90 -4.28
C TYR A 145 17.48 -4.45 -2.87
N LEU A 146 18.77 -4.50 -2.51
CA LEU A 146 19.25 -3.97 -1.24
C LEU A 146 19.04 -2.45 -1.15
N PHE A 147 19.40 -1.71 -2.20
CA PHE A 147 19.18 -0.27 -2.26
C PHE A 147 17.68 0.10 -2.18
N SER A 148 16.83 -0.64 -2.91
CA SER A 148 15.38 -0.46 -2.88
C SER A 148 14.79 -0.74 -1.48
N SER A 149 15.26 -1.80 -0.82
CA SER A 149 14.81 -2.16 0.53
C SER A 149 15.24 -1.10 1.56
N PHE A 150 16.47 -0.60 1.44
CA PHE A 150 16.99 0.46 2.31
C PHE A 150 16.20 1.77 2.17
N THR A 151 15.93 2.19 0.94
CA THR A 151 15.13 3.41 0.69
C THR A 151 13.68 3.26 1.20
N CYS A 152 13.07 2.09 1.02
CA CYS A 152 11.76 1.78 1.60
C CYS A 152 11.75 1.81 3.14
N ALA A 153 12.81 1.32 3.79
CA ALA A 153 12.94 1.34 5.24
C ALA A 153 13.03 2.78 5.79
N VAL A 154 13.87 3.64 5.19
CA VAL A 154 13.98 5.07 5.56
C VAL A 154 12.62 5.76 5.43
N ASN A 155 11.92 5.49 4.34
CA ASN A 155 10.61 6.04 4.05
C ASN A 155 9.54 5.61 5.08
N SER A 156 9.56 4.34 5.49
CA SER A 156 8.65 3.80 6.51
C SER A 156 8.91 4.41 7.89
N VAL A 157 10.18 4.60 8.27
CA VAL A 157 10.57 5.28 9.52
C VAL A 157 10.11 6.74 9.50
N TYR A 158 10.24 7.43 8.36
CA TYR A 158 9.75 8.79 8.18
C TYR A 158 8.23 8.86 8.44
N VAL A 159 7.42 8.04 7.76
CA VAL A 159 5.96 8.05 7.93
C VAL A 159 5.57 7.70 9.37
N ALA A 160 6.15 6.64 9.94
CA ALA A 160 5.83 6.21 11.30
C ALA A 160 6.13 7.29 12.34
N SER A 161 7.26 8.01 12.20
CA SER A 161 7.63 9.09 13.13
C SER A 161 6.66 10.28 13.07
N ARG A 162 6.18 10.63 11.87
CA ARG A 162 5.20 11.72 11.67
C ARG A 162 3.82 11.34 12.20
N VAL A 163 3.36 10.12 11.93
CA VAL A 163 2.09 9.63 12.50
C VAL A 163 2.17 9.65 14.02
N MET A 164 3.24 9.11 14.62
CA MET A 164 3.42 9.13 16.07
C MET A 164 3.48 10.55 16.66
N HIS A 165 4.15 11.49 15.98
CA HIS A 165 4.20 12.90 16.38
C HIS A 165 2.83 13.58 16.31
N THR A 166 2.06 13.35 15.23
CA THR A 166 0.70 13.91 15.08
C THR A 166 -0.28 13.37 16.12
N LEU A 167 -0.16 12.10 16.49
CA LEU A 167 -0.92 11.53 17.61
C LEU A 167 -0.54 12.22 18.93
N ALA A 168 0.74 12.53 19.13
CA ALA A 168 1.22 13.21 20.33
C ALA A 168 0.71 14.65 20.41
N LEU A 169 0.65 15.37 19.29
CA LEU A 169 0.07 16.72 19.23
C LEU A 169 -1.44 16.74 19.54
N ARG A 170 -2.15 15.64 19.32
CA ARG A 170 -3.59 15.50 19.61
C ARG A 170 -3.88 14.90 20.99
N ASP A 171 -2.85 14.70 21.81
CA ASP A 171 -2.92 14.02 23.11
C ASP A 171 -3.49 12.59 23.04
N GLN A 172 -3.26 11.89 21.91
CA GLN A 172 -3.80 10.55 21.64
C GLN A 172 -2.84 9.39 21.91
N THR A 173 -1.58 9.66 22.28
CA THR A 173 -0.52 8.63 22.36
C THR A 173 -0.37 7.95 23.72
N GLY A 174 -0.93 8.52 24.81
CA GLY A 174 -0.82 7.93 26.15
C GLY A 174 -0.64 8.95 27.29
N PRO A 175 0.02 8.56 28.41
CA PRO A 175 0.30 9.42 29.57
C PRO A 175 1.03 10.71 29.19
N GLU A 176 0.70 11.82 29.87
CA GLU A 176 1.21 13.16 29.51
C GLU A 176 2.74 13.25 29.42
N PHE A 177 3.45 12.48 30.23
CA PHE A 177 4.91 12.44 30.18
C PHE A 177 5.45 11.90 28.84
N ILE A 178 4.84 10.84 28.31
CA ILE A 178 5.23 10.26 27.03
C ILE A 178 4.83 11.20 25.89
N THR A 179 3.62 11.75 25.96
CA THR A 179 3.09 12.69 24.98
C THR A 179 3.97 13.94 24.85
N LYS A 180 4.32 14.59 25.98
CA LYS A 180 5.22 15.75 26.01
C LYS A 180 6.59 15.43 25.43
N ARG A 181 7.12 14.22 25.66
CA ARG A 181 8.41 13.80 25.10
C ARG A 181 8.34 13.56 23.60
N LEU A 182 7.24 13.02 23.10
CA LEU A 182 7.04 12.76 21.68
C LEU A 182 6.74 14.02 20.87
N GLN A 183 6.14 15.05 21.48
CA GLN A 183 5.87 16.34 20.83
C GLN A 183 7.14 17.15 20.51
N GLN A 184 8.24 16.90 21.23
CA GLN A 184 9.47 17.68 21.09
C GLN A 184 10.12 17.48 19.73
N CYS A 185 10.27 18.58 19.00
CA CYS A 185 11.01 18.64 17.75
C CYS A 185 12.36 19.32 17.98
N HIS A 186 13.41 18.76 17.39
CA HIS A 186 14.71 19.42 17.28
C HIS A 186 14.93 19.78 15.81
N ALA A 187 15.13 21.06 15.51
CA ALA A 187 15.25 21.58 14.14
C ALA A 187 14.08 21.16 13.20
N GLY A 188 12.86 21.05 13.72
CA GLY A 188 11.67 20.64 12.96
C GLY A 188 11.48 19.13 12.77
N VAL A 189 12.37 18.30 13.35
CA VAL A 189 12.28 16.83 13.28
C VAL A 189 11.97 16.23 14.67
N PRO A 190 10.98 15.33 14.80
CA PRO A 190 10.62 14.67 16.05
C PRO A 190 11.59 13.52 16.33
N THR A 191 12.81 13.87 16.77
CA THR A 191 13.93 12.93 16.98
C THR A 191 13.57 11.79 17.91
N ARG A 192 12.78 12.05 18.97
CA ARG A 192 12.36 11.02 19.92
C ARG A 192 11.35 10.05 19.32
N ALA A 193 10.42 10.53 18.48
CA ALA A 193 9.50 9.63 17.77
C ALA A 193 10.28 8.73 16.80
N VAL A 194 11.30 9.26 16.13
CA VAL A 194 12.21 8.47 15.27
C VAL A 194 12.96 7.41 16.08
N LEU A 195 13.50 7.74 17.25
CA LEU A 195 14.19 6.75 18.09
C LEU A 195 13.26 5.63 18.55
N VAL A 196 12.02 5.95 18.91
CA VAL A 196 11.03 4.93 19.31
C VAL A 196 10.68 4.03 18.13
N THR A 197 10.47 4.57 16.92
CA THR A 197 10.17 3.75 15.75
C THR A 197 11.33 2.86 15.34
N VAL A 198 12.58 3.37 15.43
CA VAL A 198 13.79 2.57 15.20
C VAL A 198 13.97 1.50 16.27
N ALA A 199 13.65 1.79 17.54
CA ALA A 199 13.69 0.78 18.60
C ALA A 199 12.69 -0.36 18.34
N ILE A 200 11.46 -0.04 17.91
CA ILE A 200 10.45 -1.04 17.53
C ILE A 200 10.92 -1.84 16.31
N LEU A 201 11.53 -1.18 15.33
CA LEU A 201 12.14 -1.87 14.19
C LEU A 201 13.22 -2.85 14.64
N ALA A 202 14.08 -2.46 15.59
CA ALA A 202 15.12 -3.32 16.16
C ALA A 202 14.52 -4.56 16.87
N LEU A 203 13.36 -4.43 17.52
CA LEU A 203 12.63 -5.58 18.08
C LEU A 203 12.23 -6.60 17.01
N GLY A 204 11.94 -6.16 15.78
CA GLY A 204 11.65 -7.07 14.66
C GLY A 204 12.80 -8.02 14.31
N TYR A 205 14.03 -7.68 14.69
CA TYR A 205 15.21 -8.54 14.51
C TYR A 205 15.38 -9.55 15.67
N LEU A 206 14.77 -9.29 16.84
CA LEU A 206 14.81 -10.14 18.02
C LEU A 206 13.74 -11.25 17.93
N GLY A 207 14.09 -12.37 17.30
CA GLY A 207 13.24 -13.55 17.24
C GLY A 207 14.07 -14.84 17.23
N PRO A 208 13.63 -15.92 17.91
CA PRO A 208 14.26 -17.22 17.80
C PRO A 208 14.11 -17.81 16.37
N GLY A 209 15.04 -18.69 16.00
CA GLY A 209 15.40 -18.99 14.62
C GLY A 209 14.35 -19.71 13.75
N THR A 210 14.03 -19.07 12.62
CA THR A 210 13.89 -19.65 11.28
C THR A 210 14.72 -18.77 10.32
N GLY A 211 15.03 -19.26 9.11
CA GLY A 211 15.87 -18.54 8.15
C GLY A 211 15.36 -17.13 7.82
N PRO A 212 16.21 -16.19 7.37
CA PRO A 212 15.82 -14.81 7.08
C PRO A 212 14.60 -14.69 6.14
N GLY A 213 14.45 -15.65 5.24
CA GLY A 213 13.35 -15.67 4.27
C GLY A 213 11.97 -15.85 4.89
N ASP A 214 11.85 -16.77 5.84
CA ASP A 214 10.56 -17.08 6.48
C ASP A 214 10.10 -15.93 7.38
N ARG A 215 11.05 -15.29 8.09
CA ARG A 215 10.74 -14.12 8.91
C ARG A 215 10.23 -12.95 8.07
N LEU A 216 10.81 -12.74 6.89
CA LEU A 216 10.33 -11.69 6.00
C LEU A 216 8.91 -11.97 5.52
N ARG A 217 8.59 -13.22 5.17
CA ARG A 217 7.23 -13.64 4.78
C ARG A 217 6.22 -13.44 5.91
N GLU A 218 6.62 -13.72 7.14
CA GLU A 218 5.77 -13.49 8.32
C GLU A 218 5.52 -12.00 8.54
N LEU A 219 6.58 -11.19 8.49
CA LEU A 219 6.47 -9.75 8.69
C LEU A 219 5.68 -9.09 7.56
N SER A 220 5.85 -9.54 6.31
CA SER A 220 5.09 -9.02 5.15
C SER A 220 3.60 -9.37 5.24
N SER A 221 3.24 -10.57 5.71
CA SER A 221 1.84 -10.94 5.97
C SER A 221 1.23 -10.04 7.04
N ASN A 222 1.90 -9.88 8.19
CA ASN A 222 1.41 -9.02 9.27
C ASN A 222 1.31 -7.54 8.84
N CYS A 223 2.28 -7.06 8.05
CA CYS A 223 2.27 -5.73 7.45
C CYS A 223 1.05 -5.54 6.53
N THR A 224 0.77 -6.51 5.67
CA THR A 224 -0.39 -6.47 4.75
C THR A 224 -1.70 -6.31 5.51
N VAL A 225 -1.90 -7.06 6.60
CA VAL A 225 -3.11 -6.96 7.42
C VAL A 225 -3.21 -5.62 8.15
N SER A 226 -2.09 -5.11 8.68
CA SER A 226 -2.03 -3.76 9.27
C SER A 226 -2.45 -2.68 8.27
N PHE A 227 -1.96 -2.73 7.03
CA PHE A 227 -2.33 -1.75 6.00
C PHE A 227 -3.77 -1.91 5.51
N LEU A 228 -4.31 -3.13 5.43
CA LEU A 228 -5.72 -3.35 5.12
C LEU A 228 -6.65 -2.70 6.16
N ILE A 229 -6.29 -2.76 7.45
CA ILE A 229 -7.01 -2.06 8.52
C ILE A 229 -6.95 -0.54 8.28
N VAL A 230 -5.76 0.00 8.02
CA VAL A 230 -5.56 1.44 7.76
C VAL A 230 -6.39 1.89 6.55
N TYR A 231 -6.36 1.17 5.43
CA TYR A 231 -7.13 1.51 4.23
C TYR A 231 -8.65 1.39 4.45
N GLY A 232 -9.09 0.41 5.23
CA GLY A 232 -10.48 0.31 5.68
C GLY A 232 -10.92 1.54 6.48
N ILE A 233 -10.10 1.99 7.43
CA ILE A 233 -10.37 3.20 8.25
C ILE A 233 -10.33 4.47 7.40
N ILE A 234 -9.41 4.59 6.44
CA ILE A 234 -9.36 5.73 5.51
C ILE A 234 -10.65 5.80 4.67
N CYS A 235 -11.16 4.66 4.21
CA CYS A 235 -12.41 4.59 3.48
C CYS A 235 -13.63 4.95 4.36
N ALA A 236 -13.66 4.44 5.60
CA ALA A 236 -14.72 4.75 6.57
C ALA A 236 -14.73 6.25 6.96
N THR A 237 -13.56 6.83 7.23
CA THR A 237 -13.41 8.26 7.54
C THR A 237 -13.81 9.14 6.36
N TYR A 238 -13.46 8.74 5.12
CA TYR A 238 -13.91 9.45 3.93
C TYR A 238 -15.44 9.41 3.75
N LEU A 239 -16.08 8.26 4.00
CA LEU A 239 -17.53 8.13 3.90
C LEU A 239 -18.24 9.01 4.94
N ARG A 240 -17.72 9.06 6.17
CA ARG A 240 -18.22 9.98 7.21
C ARG A 240 -18.03 11.44 6.81
N PHE A 241 -16.85 11.81 6.32
CA PHE A 241 -16.59 13.14 5.79
C PHE A 241 -17.57 13.52 4.67
N TYR A 242 -17.87 12.58 3.77
CA TYR A 242 -18.83 12.78 2.70
C TYR A 242 -20.25 13.04 3.22
N LEU A 243 -20.69 12.31 4.26
CA LEU A 243 -21.99 12.52 4.88
C LEU A 243 -22.07 13.86 5.64
N THR A 244 -21.06 14.19 6.44
CA THR A 244 -21.00 15.46 7.17
C THR A 244 -21.03 16.66 6.22
N LEU A 245 -20.31 16.59 5.09
CA LEU A 245 -20.41 17.65 4.07
C LEU A 245 -21.81 17.80 3.49
N GLN A 246 -22.57 16.72 3.34
CA GLN A 246 -23.96 16.81 2.86
C GLN A 246 -24.90 17.40 3.90
N GLU A 247 -24.67 17.12 5.18
CA GLU A 247 -25.45 17.68 6.29
C GLU A 247 -25.20 19.18 6.44
N GLU A 248 -23.94 19.62 6.44
CA GLU A 248 -23.57 21.03 6.52
C GLU A 248 -24.13 21.85 5.33
N ASN A 249 -24.06 21.31 4.12
CA ASN A 249 -24.65 21.97 2.93
C ASN A 249 -26.17 22.14 3.03
N LYS A 250 -26.88 21.27 3.78
CA LYS A 250 -28.34 21.40 3.99
C LYS A 250 -28.69 22.43 5.06
N LEU A 251 -27.81 22.61 6.05
CA LEU A 251 -28.05 23.51 7.18
C LEU A 251 -27.86 24.99 6.83
N GLY A 252 -27.20 25.32 5.71
CA GLY A 252 -27.10 26.70 5.18
C GLY A 252 -26.35 27.70 6.07
N ASN A 253 -25.76 27.25 7.19
CA ASN A 253 -25.16 28.09 8.23
C ASN A 253 -23.67 28.39 8.03
N THR A 254 -23.06 27.95 6.93
CA THR A 254 -21.66 28.27 6.64
C THR A 254 -21.54 29.69 6.07
N ALA A 255 -20.57 30.46 6.57
CA ALA A 255 -20.27 31.80 6.07
C ALA A 255 -20.02 31.76 4.54
N GLU A 256 -20.47 32.78 3.80
CA GLU A 256 -20.39 32.84 2.32
C GLU A 256 -18.99 32.53 1.75
N SER A 257 -17.92 32.91 2.46
CA SER A 257 -16.53 32.64 2.06
C SER A 257 -16.13 31.16 2.15
N GLN A 258 -16.81 30.40 3.01
CA GLN A 258 -16.57 29.00 3.31
C GLN A 258 -17.51 28.05 2.53
N ASN A 259 -18.74 28.49 2.22
CA ASN A 259 -19.71 27.73 1.41
C ASN A 259 -19.13 27.19 0.10
N GLY A 260 -18.28 27.97 -0.56
CA GLY A 260 -17.72 27.56 -1.85
C GLY A 260 -16.68 26.43 -1.81
N VAL A 261 -16.14 26.09 -0.63
CA VAL A 261 -15.18 24.97 -0.48
C VAL A 261 -15.90 23.69 -0.05
N TYR A 262 -17.06 23.81 0.61
CA TYR A 262 -17.86 22.68 1.08
C TYR A 262 -18.96 22.26 0.10
N ASP A 263 -19.37 23.14 -0.81
CA ASP A 263 -20.27 22.77 -1.90
C ASP A 263 -19.51 22.04 -3.02
N ARG A 264 -19.91 20.78 -3.24
CA ARG A 264 -19.35 19.91 -4.28
C ARG A 264 -19.65 20.40 -5.71
N GLN A 265 -20.65 21.26 -5.87
CA GLN A 265 -20.98 21.89 -7.15
C GLN A 265 -20.07 23.08 -7.44
N ASN A 266 -19.41 23.63 -6.42
CA ASN A 266 -18.53 24.77 -6.59
C ASN A 266 -17.23 24.39 -7.34
N PRO A 267 -16.78 25.20 -8.31
CA PRO A 267 -15.48 25.02 -8.96
C PRO A 267 -14.28 24.95 -8.01
N ARG A 268 -14.37 25.55 -6.82
CA ARG A 268 -13.32 25.56 -5.78
C ARG A 268 -13.26 24.25 -4.99
N TYR A 269 -14.17 23.30 -5.21
CA TYR A 269 -14.17 22.03 -4.50
C TYR A 269 -12.86 21.24 -4.75
N PRO A 270 -12.11 20.87 -3.69
CA PRO A 270 -10.76 20.37 -3.84
C PRO A 270 -10.62 19.08 -4.63
N TYR A 271 -11.61 18.20 -4.77
CA TYR A 271 -11.49 17.01 -5.64
C TYR A 271 -12.83 16.37 -5.99
N LYS A 272 -13.25 16.44 -7.27
CA LYS A 272 -14.45 15.78 -7.78
C LYS A 272 -14.09 14.55 -8.62
N SER A 273 -14.55 13.37 -8.19
CA SER A 273 -14.48 12.12 -8.94
C SER A 273 -15.85 11.49 -9.06
N HIS A 274 -16.11 10.81 -10.18
CA HIS A 274 -17.35 10.09 -10.41
C HIS A 274 -17.47 8.91 -9.45
N GLY A 275 -18.64 8.76 -8.80
CA GLY A 275 -18.94 7.64 -7.90
C GLY A 275 -18.09 7.58 -6.63
N GLN A 276 -17.64 8.71 -6.09
CA GLN A 276 -16.76 8.76 -4.89
C GLN A 276 -17.23 7.92 -3.71
N TRP A 277 -18.51 8.02 -3.33
CA TRP A 277 -19.07 7.25 -2.21
C TRP A 277 -19.07 5.74 -2.51
N LEU A 278 -19.34 5.36 -3.76
CA LEU A 278 -19.34 3.97 -4.21
C LEU A 278 -17.92 3.40 -4.19
N LYS A 279 -16.93 4.17 -4.64
CA LYS A 279 -15.51 3.79 -4.60
C LYS A 279 -15.00 3.59 -3.17
N ALA A 280 -15.39 4.49 -2.26
CA ALA A 280 -15.03 4.36 -0.85
C ALA A 280 -15.72 3.15 -0.19
N SER A 281 -16.99 2.91 -0.50
CA SER A 281 -17.74 1.75 0.01
C SER A 281 -17.17 0.44 -0.52
N PHE A 282 -16.87 0.38 -1.82
CA PHE A 282 -16.19 -0.75 -2.46
C PHE A 282 -14.83 -1.02 -1.82
N GLY A 283 -14.00 0.02 -1.64
CA GLY A 283 -12.69 -0.11 -1.00
C GLY A 283 -12.80 -0.63 0.44
N MET A 284 -13.75 -0.13 1.22
CA MET A 284 -14.00 -0.59 2.59
C MET A 284 -14.41 -2.07 2.64
N VAL A 285 -15.38 -2.48 1.81
CA VAL A 285 -15.85 -3.86 1.73
C VAL A 285 -14.75 -4.79 1.23
N ALA A 286 -13.99 -4.38 0.21
CA ALA A 286 -12.87 -5.15 -0.31
C ALA A 286 -11.77 -5.34 0.74
N CYS A 287 -11.40 -4.28 1.48
CA CYS A 287 -10.43 -4.39 2.57
C CYS A 287 -10.91 -5.35 3.66
N PHE A 288 -12.20 -5.31 4.03
CA PHE A 288 -12.77 -6.22 5.01
C PHE A 288 -12.73 -7.68 4.55
N ILE A 289 -13.14 -7.97 3.31
CA ILE A 289 -13.09 -9.31 2.73
C ILE A 289 -11.64 -9.81 2.69
N LEU A 290 -10.72 -8.99 2.17
CA LEU A 290 -9.30 -9.34 2.08
C LEU A 290 -8.66 -9.59 3.45
N LEU A 291 -9.05 -8.84 4.47
CA LEU A 291 -8.60 -9.00 5.84
C LEU A 291 -9.07 -10.32 6.44
N VAL A 292 -10.35 -10.68 6.26
CA VAL A 292 -10.91 -11.95 6.74
C VAL A 292 -10.22 -13.14 6.07
N PHE A 293 -10.03 -13.07 4.76
CA PHE A 293 -9.51 -14.18 3.95
C PHE A 293 -8.00 -14.13 3.70
N ASN A 294 -7.26 -13.22 4.35
CA ASN A 294 -5.79 -13.14 4.24
C ASN A 294 -5.12 -14.43 4.73
N GLY A 295 -5.59 -14.97 5.86
CA GLY A 295 -5.01 -16.13 6.52
C GLY A 295 -5.63 -17.47 6.13
N ILE A 296 -6.15 -17.62 4.90
CA ILE A 296 -6.61 -18.92 4.38
C ILE A 296 -5.48 -19.98 4.35
N PRO A 297 -4.24 -19.69 3.89
CA PRO A 297 -3.22 -20.74 3.73
C PRO A 297 -2.88 -21.52 5.03
N PRO A 298 -2.80 -20.88 6.22
CA PRO A 298 -2.68 -21.59 7.50
C PRO A 298 -3.80 -22.59 7.81
N PHE A 299 -5.05 -22.32 7.39
CA PHE A 299 -6.19 -23.21 7.63
C PHE A 299 -6.18 -24.46 6.75
N LEU A 300 -5.46 -24.42 5.63
CA LEU A 300 -5.40 -25.51 4.65
C LEU A 300 -4.26 -26.50 4.92
N LYS A 301 -3.34 -26.18 5.83
CA LYS A 301 -2.21 -27.06 6.20
C LYS A 301 -2.61 -28.06 7.28
N ASP A 302 -2.22 -29.32 7.09
CA ASP A 302 -2.37 -30.39 8.08
C ASP A 302 -0.97 -30.81 8.60
N PRO A 303 -0.67 -30.74 9.91
CA PRO A 303 -1.46 -30.16 11.00
C PRO A 303 -1.55 -28.63 10.93
N PHE A 304 -2.61 -28.07 11.52
CA PHE A 304 -2.90 -26.63 11.54
C PHE A 304 -1.69 -25.79 11.95
N ASP A 305 -1.31 -24.82 11.10
CA ASP A 305 -0.14 -23.99 11.33
C ASP A 305 -0.48 -22.80 12.24
N VAL A 306 -0.54 -23.07 13.55
CA VAL A 306 -0.85 -22.08 14.60
C VAL A 306 0.04 -20.84 14.49
N ARG A 307 1.33 -21.02 14.16
CA ARG A 307 2.28 -19.91 14.04
C ARG A 307 1.92 -18.99 12.89
N ALA A 308 1.69 -19.55 11.70
CA ALA A 308 1.32 -18.76 10.53
C ALA A 308 -0.06 -18.10 10.72
N PHE A 309 -1.01 -18.78 11.38
CA PHE A 309 -2.30 -18.20 11.73
C PHE A 309 -2.17 -16.99 12.66
N ILE A 310 -1.41 -17.12 13.76
CA ILE A 310 -1.18 -16.00 14.69
C ILE A 310 -0.53 -14.85 13.95
N VAL A 311 0.52 -15.10 13.15
CA VAL A 311 1.21 -14.04 12.39
C VAL A 311 0.27 -13.31 11.44
N SER A 312 -0.62 -14.02 10.73
CA SER A 312 -1.56 -13.39 9.80
C SER A 312 -2.64 -12.57 10.50
N TYR A 313 -3.04 -12.91 11.73
CA TYR A 313 -4.18 -12.24 12.39
C TYR A 313 -3.84 -11.42 13.64
N ILE A 314 -2.61 -11.45 14.16
CA ILE A 314 -2.20 -10.75 15.39
C ILE A 314 -2.43 -9.23 15.34
N SER A 315 -2.37 -8.63 14.15
CA SER A 315 -2.64 -7.20 13.95
C SER A 315 -4.07 -6.80 14.36
N LEU A 316 -5.06 -7.69 14.25
CA LEU A 316 -6.46 -7.41 14.61
C LEU A 316 -6.68 -7.22 16.13
N PRO A 317 -6.34 -8.20 16.99
CA PRO A 317 -6.50 -8.02 18.44
C PRO A 317 -5.61 -6.90 18.96
N VAL A 318 -4.41 -6.70 18.39
CA VAL A 318 -3.54 -5.57 18.78
C VAL A 318 -4.22 -4.23 18.45
N PHE A 319 -4.80 -4.09 17.25
CA PHE A 319 -5.54 -2.89 16.88
C PHE A 319 -6.75 -2.65 17.80
N VAL A 320 -7.54 -3.70 18.07
CA VAL A 320 -8.69 -3.60 18.98
C VAL A 320 -8.25 -3.23 20.39
N LEU A 321 -7.17 -3.83 20.91
CA LEU A 321 -6.63 -3.54 22.23
C LEU A 321 -6.15 -2.10 22.33
N LEU A 322 -5.44 -1.59 21.33
CA LEU A 322 -4.99 -0.19 21.29
C LEU A 322 -6.19 0.78 21.24
N LEU A 323 -7.21 0.46 20.43
CA LEU A 323 -8.42 1.28 20.32
C LEU A 323 -9.23 1.29 21.62
N VAL A 324 -9.42 0.13 22.23
CA VAL A 324 -10.11 -0.02 23.52
C VAL A 324 -9.31 0.68 24.63
N GLY A 325 -7.99 0.50 24.67
CA GLY A 325 -7.10 1.18 25.63
C GLY A 325 -7.19 2.70 25.51
N TYR A 326 -7.21 3.23 24.28
CA TYR A 326 -7.43 4.65 24.02
C TYR A 326 -8.80 5.12 24.50
N LYS A 327 -9.88 4.37 24.20
CA LYS A 327 -11.24 4.72 24.61
C LYS A 327 -11.44 4.68 26.12
N ILE A 328 -10.89 3.68 26.81
CA ILE A 328 -10.91 3.59 28.27
C ILE A 328 -10.16 4.76 28.90
N ARG A 329 -8.98 5.11 28.37
CA ARG A 329 -8.21 6.26 28.89
C ARG A 329 -8.97 7.58 28.75
N ARG A 330 -9.69 7.79 27.64
CA ARG A 330 -10.37 9.06 27.34
C ARG A 330 -11.75 9.20 27.97
N HIS A 331 -12.57 8.14 27.95
CA HIS A 331 -13.98 8.17 28.37
C HIS A 331 -14.28 7.31 29.60
N GLY A 332 -13.27 6.64 30.16
CA GLY A 332 -13.47 5.63 31.20
C GLY A 332 -14.22 4.41 30.68
N LEU A 333 -14.84 3.66 31.60
CA LEU A 333 -15.63 2.46 31.30
C LEU A 333 -17.06 2.75 30.80
N ARG A 334 -17.40 4.01 30.52
CA ARG A 334 -18.74 4.40 30.06
C ARG A 334 -18.88 4.16 28.56
N LEU A 335 -19.28 2.95 28.19
CA LEU A 335 -19.48 2.49 26.81
C LEU A 335 -20.41 3.40 25.97
N SER A 336 -21.36 4.10 26.61
CA SER A 336 -22.29 5.01 25.90
C SER A 336 -21.59 6.21 25.23
N TYR A 337 -20.38 6.60 25.68
CA TYR A 337 -19.62 7.70 25.09
C TYR A 337 -18.59 7.22 24.05
N TRP A 338 -18.52 5.92 23.76
CA TRP A 338 -17.56 5.34 22.83
C TRP A 338 -17.96 5.55 21.35
N GLY A 339 -18.36 6.77 21.00
CA GLY A 339 -18.67 7.17 19.62
C GLY A 339 -17.42 7.52 18.81
N ALA A 340 -17.59 7.72 17.50
CA ALA A 340 -16.54 8.29 16.66
C ALA A 340 -16.25 9.74 17.12
N GLU A 341 -15.00 10.01 17.48
CA GLU A 341 -14.56 11.36 17.86
C GLU A 341 -14.27 12.14 16.57
N CYS A 342 -15.32 12.72 16.02
CA CYS A 342 -15.18 13.63 14.90
C CYS A 342 -14.72 14.98 15.43
N SER A 343 -13.62 15.51 14.90
CA SER A 343 -13.17 16.86 15.25
C SER A 343 -14.23 17.91 14.90
N ASN A 344 -15.09 17.62 13.91
CA ASN A 344 -16.11 18.51 13.32
C ASN A 344 -15.61 19.93 13.00
N ASP A 345 -14.30 20.13 13.01
CA ASP A 345 -13.65 21.40 12.80
C ASP A 345 -13.25 21.49 11.34
N LEU A 346 -14.12 22.11 10.57
CA LEU A 346 -13.90 22.39 9.16
C LEU A 346 -13.06 23.67 8.96
N ARG A 347 -12.73 24.44 10.03
CA ARG A 347 -12.09 25.76 9.91
C ARG A 347 -10.65 25.71 9.37
N ASN A 348 -9.98 24.56 9.50
CA ASN A 348 -8.60 24.34 9.06
C ASN A 348 -8.47 23.70 7.66
N CYS A 349 -9.53 23.66 6.85
CA CYS A 349 -9.39 23.24 5.46
C CYS A 349 -8.44 24.20 4.73
N VAL A 350 -7.32 23.69 4.21
CA VAL A 350 -6.35 24.46 3.42
C VAL A 350 -7.13 25.24 2.36
N GLN A 351 -7.08 26.57 2.45
CA GLN A 351 -7.72 27.44 1.47
C GLN A 351 -7.02 27.22 0.14
N THR A 352 -7.68 26.50 -0.77
CA THR A 352 -7.10 26.20 -2.07
C THR A 352 -7.11 27.47 -2.91
N THR A 353 -5.94 28.02 -3.20
CA THR A 353 -5.77 29.20 -4.08
C THR A 353 -5.88 28.85 -5.56
N SER A 354 -6.45 27.70 -5.90
CA SER A 354 -6.52 27.19 -7.28
C SER A 354 -7.06 28.26 -8.23
N GLY A 355 -6.17 28.78 -9.08
CA GLY A 355 -6.57 29.44 -10.31
C GLY A 355 -7.43 28.51 -11.15
N THR A 356 -8.21 29.08 -12.06
CA THR A 356 -9.25 28.44 -12.88
C THR A 356 -8.79 27.26 -13.77
N HIS A 357 -7.51 26.90 -13.79
CA HIS A 357 -6.97 25.91 -14.70
C HIS A 357 -6.71 24.55 -14.03
N ARG A 358 -7.53 23.54 -14.36
CA ARG A 358 -7.28 22.14 -13.95
C ARG A 358 -5.97 21.63 -14.57
N LYS A 359 -5.07 21.07 -13.76
CA LYS A 359 -3.80 20.51 -14.26
C LYS A 359 -4.03 19.10 -14.80
N GLY A 360 -3.44 18.79 -15.96
CA GLY A 360 -3.52 17.47 -16.60
C GLY A 360 -4.54 17.30 -17.72
N ARG A 361 -5.39 18.30 -18.00
CA ARG A 361 -6.21 18.34 -19.24
C ARG A 361 -5.40 19.00 -20.35
N LEU A 362 -5.24 18.32 -21.47
CA LEU A 362 -4.62 18.92 -22.65
C LEU A 362 -5.61 19.92 -23.25
N ILE A 363 -5.27 21.20 -23.21
CA ILE A 363 -6.02 22.26 -23.87
C ILE A 363 -5.10 22.83 -24.93
N PHE A 364 -5.47 22.63 -26.19
CA PHE A 364 -4.74 23.21 -27.29
C PHE A 364 -5.08 24.71 -27.38
N PRO A 365 -4.08 25.60 -27.40
CA PRO A 365 -4.32 27.04 -27.55
C PRO A 365 -4.95 27.42 -28.89
N ASP A 366 -4.63 26.68 -29.96
CA ASP A 366 -5.10 26.97 -31.32
C ASP A 366 -5.87 25.78 -31.91
N HIS A 367 -6.70 26.00 -32.95
CA HIS A 367 -7.29 24.92 -33.75
C HIS A 367 -6.31 24.50 -34.86
N GLY A 368 -5.95 23.21 -34.92
CA GLY A 368 -5.10 22.63 -35.97
C GLY A 368 -3.68 22.23 -35.53
N PRO A 369 -2.85 21.66 -36.43
CA PRO A 369 -1.50 21.19 -36.10
C PRO A 369 -0.47 22.33 -36.08
N THR A 370 -0.56 23.23 -35.11
CA THR A 370 0.37 24.36 -34.94
C THR A 370 1.60 23.96 -34.11
N ARG A 371 2.77 24.59 -34.35
CA ARG A 371 4.00 24.38 -33.54
C ARG A 371 3.77 24.61 -32.03
N ARG A 372 2.86 25.54 -31.69
CA ARG A 372 2.46 25.83 -30.31
C ARG A 372 1.66 24.67 -29.69
N ASN A 373 0.76 24.07 -30.46
CA ASN A 373 -0.02 22.89 -30.07
C ASN A 373 0.87 21.66 -29.84
N TRP A 374 1.86 21.44 -30.70
CA TRP A 374 2.87 20.39 -30.51
C TRP A 374 3.69 20.62 -29.25
N ARG A 375 4.14 21.86 -28.97
CA ARG A 375 4.83 22.18 -27.72
C ARG A 375 3.97 21.92 -26.49
N THR A 376 2.69 22.29 -26.51
CA THR A 376 1.77 21.98 -25.40
C THR A 376 1.51 20.48 -25.26
N PHE A 377 1.45 19.73 -26.37
CA PHE A 377 1.33 18.28 -26.34
C PHE A 377 2.56 17.63 -25.72
N PHE A 378 3.76 17.97 -26.18
CA PHE A 378 5.01 17.44 -25.59
C PHE A 378 5.20 17.88 -24.15
N ALA A 379 4.82 19.11 -23.78
CA ALA A 379 4.83 19.55 -22.40
C ALA A 379 3.83 18.78 -21.54
N TRP A 380 2.66 18.44 -22.07
CA TRP A 380 1.68 17.60 -21.40
C TRP A 380 2.17 16.15 -21.26
N VAL A 381 2.70 15.54 -22.33
CA VAL A 381 3.32 14.20 -22.28
C VAL A 381 4.45 14.19 -21.26
N TRP A 382 5.37 15.16 -21.33
CA TRP A 382 6.46 15.31 -20.37
C TRP A 382 5.96 15.49 -18.95
N ALA A 383 4.90 16.28 -18.77
CA ALA A 383 4.27 16.44 -17.47
C ALA A 383 3.60 15.16 -16.99
N TRP A 384 3.25 14.18 -17.82
CA TRP A 384 2.73 12.87 -17.40
C TRP A 384 3.83 11.81 -17.24
N VAL A 385 4.92 11.93 -17.99
CA VAL A 385 6.09 11.03 -17.94
C VAL A 385 7.00 11.35 -16.74
N LYS A 386 7.16 12.63 -16.40
CA LYS A 386 7.86 13.10 -15.19
C LYS A 386 7.02 12.89 -13.94
#